data_AF-A0A183HP73-F1
#
_entry.id   AF-A0A183HP73-F1
#
_cell.length_a   1.000
_cell.length_b   1.000
_cell.length_c   1.000
_cell.angle_alpha   90.00
_cell.angle_beta   90.00
_cell.angle_gamma   90.00
#
_symmetry.space_group_name_H-M   'P 1'
#
loop_
_entity.id
_entity.type
_entity.pdbx_description
1 polymer ?
#
loop_
_entity_poly.entity_id
_entity_poly.type
_entity_poly.pdbx_seq_one_letter_code
_entity_poly.pdbx_strand_id
1 'polypeptide(L)' 'DFNSYAVVKLQNVKSTTVAVKGNQPCWEQEFIFETNRIDNGMLLELWNKGVLWDKLLVFF' A
#
# COMPACT_ATOMS: atom_id res chain seq x y z
N ASP A 1 0.08 11.87 -15.22
CA ASP A 1 0.80 10.70 -14.70
C ASP A 1 0.42 10.41 -13.27
N PHE A 2 0.16 9.14 -12.94
CA PHE A 2 -0.05 8.71 -11.57
C PHE A 2 1.26 8.76 -10.78
N ASN A 3 1.17 9.00 -9.47
CA ASN A 3 2.27 8.89 -8.53
C ASN A 3 1.81 7.97 -7.41
N SER A 4 1.89 6.67 -7.61
CA SER A 4 1.20 5.69 -6.77
C SER A 4 2.11 5.06 -5.72
N TYR A 5 1.54 4.74 -4.57
CA TYR A 5 2.16 3.89 -3.56
C TYR A 5 1.15 2.87 -3.04
N ALA A 6 1.64 1.74 -2.56
CA ALA A 6 0.84 0.70 -1.94
C ALA A 6 0.97 0.77 -0.42
N VAL A 7 -0.12 0.48 0.28
CA VAL A 7 -0.18 0.34 1.72
C VAL A 7 -0.63 -1.09 2.03
N VAL A 8 0.17 -1.81 2.80
CA VAL A 8 -0.17 -3.14 3.32
C VAL A 8 -0.54 -2.99 4.78
N LYS A 9 -1.72 -3.44 5.18
CA LYS A 9 -2.17 -3.44 6.57
C LYS A 9 -2.43 -4.88 7.03
N LEU A 10 -1.84 -5.22 8.17
CA LEU A 10 -2.12 -6.46 8.88
C LEU A 10 -2.37 -6.11 10.34
N GLN A 11 -3.61 -6.31 10.79
CA GLN A 11 -4.06 -5.93 12.14
C GLN A 11 -3.76 -4.44 12.43
N ASN A 12 -2.94 -4.17 13.46
CA ASN A 12 -2.55 -2.83 13.88
C ASN A 12 -1.25 -2.35 13.23
N VAL A 13 -0.67 -3.14 12.32
CA VAL A 13 0.57 -2.81 11.61
C VAL A 13 0.23 -2.32 10.21
N LYS A 14 0.87 -1.22 9.81
CA LYS A 14 0.77 -0.63 8.48
C LYS A 14 2.16 -0.41 7.91
N SER A 15 2.40 -0.92 6.71
CA SER A 15 3.61 -0.69 5.92
C SER A 15 3.27 0.00 4.60
N THR A 16 4.19 0.79 4.05
CA THR A 16 3.93 1.62 2.86
C THR A 16 5.13 1.59 1.94
N THR A 17 4.88 1.46 0.63
CA THR A 17 5.94 1.52 -0.38
C THR A 17 6.35 2.96 -0.68
N VAL A 18 7.47 3.13 -1.38
CA VAL A 18 7.80 4.43 -1.97
C VAL A 18 6.79 4.81 -3.07
N ALA A 19 6.56 6.11 -3.29
CA ALA A 19 5.71 6.56 -4.38
C ALA A 19 6.45 6.47 -5.72
N VAL A 20 5.86 5.79 -6.70
CA VAL A 20 6.43 5.56 -8.04
C VAL A 20 5.52 6.23 -9.07
N LYS A 21 6.13 6.98 -10.00
CA LYS A 21 5.41 7.65 -11.08
C LYS A 21 5.18 6.71 -12.27
N GLY A 22 4.05 6.89 -12.94
CA GLY A 22 3.70 6.18 -14.17
C GLY A 22 2.48 5.28 -14.03
N ASN A 23 2.03 4.72 -15.15
CA ASN A 23 0.82 3.90 -15.21
C ASN A 23 1.07 2.42 -14.90
N GLN A 24 2.33 2.00 -14.81
CA GLN A 24 2.77 0.64 -14.49
C GLN A 24 3.84 0.71 -13.38
N PRO A 25 3.45 1.05 -12.13
CA PRO A 25 4.40 1.15 -11.04
C PRO A 25 5.00 -0.22 -10.69
N CYS A 26 6.32 -0.27 -10.46
CA CYS A 26 7.02 -1.43 -9.91
C CYS A 26 7.76 -0.99 -8.64
N TRP A 27 7.48 -1.63 -7.50
CA TRP A 27 8.08 -1.25 -6.20
C TRP A 27 9.19 -2.18 -5.74
N GLU A 28 9.17 -3.46 -6.15
CA GLU A 28 10.16 -4.48 -5.74
C GLU A 28 10.47 -4.46 -4.24
N GLN A 29 9.45 -4.15 -3.41
CA GLN A 29 9.60 -3.98 -1.97
C GLN A 29 8.91 -5.10 -1.22
N GLU A 30 9.66 -5.75 -0.34
CA GLU A 30 9.16 -6.81 0.51
C GLU A 30 8.81 -6.27 1.90
N PHE A 31 7.76 -6.83 2.50
CA PHE A 31 7.37 -6.55 3.88
C PHE A 31 7.21 -7.87 4.63
N ILE A 32 7.74 -7.90 5.84
CA ILE A 32 7.59 -9.04 6.75
C ILE A 32 6.71 -8.57 7.92
N PHE A 33 5.68 -9.36 8.21
CA PHE A 33 4.78 -9.11 9.33
C PHE A 33 4.76 -10.33 10.24
N GLU A 34 4.79 -10.09 11.55
CA GLU A 34 4.51 -11.12 12.54
C GLU A 34 3.01 -11.13 12.85
N THR A 35 2.40 -12.32 12.86
CA THR A 35 1.00 -12.49 13.26
C THR A 35 0.80 -13.80 14.00
N ASN A 36 -0.03 -13.70 15.03
CA ASN A 36 -0.54 -14.79 15.85
C ASN A 36 -2.04 -15.05 15.59
N ARG A 37 -2.64 -14.34 14.62
CA ARG A 37 -4.05 -14.48 14.22
C ARG A 37 -4.14 -14.53 12.69
N ILE A 38 -4.25 -15.74 12.17
CA ILE A 38 -4.37 -16.04 10.72
C ILE A 38 -5.79 -15.82 10.19
N ASP A 39 -6.77 -15.70 11.08
CA ASP A 39 -8.16 -15.35 10.80
C ASP A 39 -8.31 -13.86 10.41
N ASN A 40 -7.37 -13.02 10.84
CA ASN A 40 -7.31 -11.63 10.41
C ASN A 40 -6.65 -11.55 9.03
N GLY A 41 -7.42 -11.15 8.03
CA GLY A 41 -6.92 -10.90 6.68
C GLY A 41 -5.93 -9.73 6.60
N MET A 42 -5.23 -9.66 5.47
CA MET A 42 -4.40 -8.52 5.08
C MET A 42 -5.20 -7.62 4.16
N LEU A 43 -5.07 -6.30 4.33
CA LEU A 43 -5.66 -5.31 3.42
C LEU A 43 -4.53 -4.67 2.59
N LEU A 44 -4.64 -4.71 1.28
CA LEU A 44 -3.83 -3.87 0.40
C LEU A 44 -4.63 -2.68 -0.09
N GLU A 45 -4.04 -1.49 -0.01
CA GLU A 45 -4.60 -0.28 -0.59
C GLU A 45 -3.60 0.31 -1.59
N LEU A 46 -4.10 0.72 -2.75
CA LEU A 46 -3.35 1.49 -3.72
C LEU A 46 -3.79 2.94 -3.65
N TRP A 47 -2.84 3.84 -3.47
CA TRP A 47 -3.08 5.27 -3.34
C TRP A 47 -2.37 6.05 -4.45
N ASN A 48 -2.98 7.13 -4.91
CA ASN A 48 -2.33 8.15 -5.73
C ASN A 48 -1.92 9.31 -4.84
N LYS A 49 -0.62 9.59 -4.79
CA LYS A 49 -0.02 10.67 -4.01
C LYS A 49 -0.34 12.02 -4.64
N GLY A 50 -1.02 12.87 -3.90
CA GLY A 50 -1.31 14.25 -4.30
C GLY A 50 -0.37 15.24 -3.63
N VAL A 51 -0.58 16.53 -3.92
CA VAL A 51 0.18 17.62 -3.29
C VAL A 51 -0.36 17.93 -1.89
N LEU A 52 -1.69 17.94 -1.75
CA LEU A 52 -2.39 18.25 -0.49
C LEU A 52 -3.06 17.01 0.11
N TRP A 53 -3.64 16.17 -0.75
CA TRP A 53 -4.42 15.01 -0.33
C TRP A 53 -4.08 13.83 -1.24
N ASP A 54 -3.94 12.66 -0.62
CA ASP A 54 -3.80 11.41 -1.35
C ASP A 54 -5.17 10.84 -1.65
N LYS A 55 -5.31 10.21 -2.83
CA LYS A 55 -6.56 9.61 -3.28
C LYS A 55 -6.45 8.10 -3.30
N LEU A 56 -7.32 7.41 -2.56
CA LEU A 56 -7.45 5.96 -2.65
C LEU A 56 -7.91 5.59 -4.07
N LEU A 57 -7.17 4.70 -4.72
CA LEU A 57 -7.49 4.18 -6.05
C LEU A 57 -8.28 2.88 -5.94
N VAL A 58 -7.78 1.93 -5.15
CA VAL A 58 -8.41 0.62 -4.94
C VAL A 58 -7.94 0.02 -3.62
N PHE A 59 -8.74 -0.88 -3.05
CA PHE A 59 -8.35 -1.71 -1.92
C PHE A 59 -8.82 -3.15 -2.14
N PHE A 60 -8.13 -4.12 -1.55
CA PHE A 60 -8.47 -5.54 -1.58
C PHE A 60 -8.01 -6.28 -0.32
#